data_AF-A0A4Z2DP49-F1
#
_entry.id   AF-A0A4Z2DP49-F1
#
_cell.length_a   1.000
_cell.length_b   1.000
_cell.length_c   1.000
_cell.angle_alpha   90.00
_cell.angle_beta   90.00
_cell.angle_gamma   90.00
#
_symmetry.space_group_name_H-M   'P 1'
#
loop_
_entity.id
_entity.type
_entity.pdbx_description
1 polymer ?
#
loop_
_entity_poly.entity_id
_entity_poly.type
_entity_poly.pdbx_seq_one_letter_code
_entity_poly.pdbx_strand_id
1 'polypeptide(L)'
;MGRLKVERSIVKYYLDRVHCLSSITDIQEKHNFVLNTFLAFQKDSWTIALHPQVCWALEELIQHSNIECITVLLKVLSKNWNGVINSKFAYHVLHKALFKCQTVEYHTDELIVDYVQSFCTHMKENLSVYITNSHATHTCRIYPQILAGVYLEKDETSNTYKSTTQLVTPYDKDYIQSLSELCKEFLFTKLLKDYVINDRLCPFIQVLLLVASARLSDVFKKKFKKIMKYSGLFTPNLQESDLTTRYLGSYTNQVATYFAELLVKVMPGVNFADFLCTHILSECPISSDGNDSNPISLADLLMTNATASRVLRAVIRRLVKPGDIKNFLNVIQSCKNKKFGLLSLLTNKQYSILTELADLCIRHPSEELQRSFLRMLPSIFGFSEKHCPTSSSSSTEDLFIRCLVGMISLKALNEYMNNQLDSKENNEEDNRQSSNEEDLVNPVTVQGCLFVQTLLKFTYAHPIKVINSILSQLPKRLIAWAQHSQLSRVLEAVILSETVICERKISLLKSLQNSFSILACHPNGSHVVEALWTATNTLPQPIMYKELMAEQLNSVANHLHSHKYGHFIYKKLSLELYKNNKSLWITRNKSTRTFSKRPTLEKSQEKCDLKHPRKSLT
;
A
#
# COMPACT_ATOMS: atom_id res chain seq x y z
N MET A 1 34.35 -19.90 -11.36
CA MET A 1 33.95 -20.17 -12.76
C MET A 1 34.42 -19.02 -13.64
N GLY A 2 35.23 -19.30 -14.67
CA GLY A 2 35.62 -18.28 -15.66
C GLY A 2 34.39 -17.67 -16.31
N ARG A 3 34.44 -16.37 -16.65
CA ARG A 3 33.33 -15.70 -17.36
C ARG A 3 33.08 -16.42 -18.67
N LEU A 4 31.98 -17.18 -18.74
CA LEU A 4 31.47 -17.75 -19.97
C LEU A 4 31.23 -16.58 -20.94
N LYS A 5 32.08 -16.46 -21.96
CA LYS A 5 31.91 -15.46 -23.01
C LYS A 5 30.83 -15.97 -23.95
N VAL A 6 29.60 -15.51 -23.74
CA VAL A 6 28.53 -15.68 -24.73
C VAL A 6 28.84 -14.76 -25.92
N GLU A 7 28.82 -15.30 -27.13
CA GLU A 7 29.10 -14.53 -28.33
C GLU A 7 28.06 -13.43 -28.56
N ARG A 8 28.50 -12.27 -29.07
CA ARG A 8 27.60 -11.14 -29.33
C ARG A 8 26.51 -11.47 -30.35
N SER A 9 26.80 -12.35 -31.31
CA SER A 9 25.85 -12.91 -32.29
C SER A 9 24.68 -13.61 -31.59
N ILE A 10 24.97 -14.46 -30.61
CA ILE A 10 23.96 -15.19 -29.83
C ILE A 10 23.12 -14.21 -29.02
N VAL A 11 23.74 -13.26 -28.32
CA VAL A 11 22.99 -12.25 -27.54
C VAL A 11 22.07 -11.44 -28.44
N LYS A 12 22.57 -10.99 -29.60
CA LYS A 12 21.79 -10.24 -30.59
C LYS A 12 20.59 -11.06 -31.09
N TYR A 13 20.79 -12.34 -31.37
CA TYR A 13 19.71 -13.23 -31.80
C TYR A 13 18.54 -13.20 -30.80
N TYR A 14 18.77 -13.47 -29.51
CA TYR A 14 17.68 -13.49 -28.51
C TYR A 14 16.99 -12.13 -28.31
N LEU A 15 17.74 -11.03 -28.36
CA LEU A 15 17.16 -9.69 -28.29
C LEU A 15 16.27 -9.40 -29.51
N ASP A 16 16.74 -9.73 -30.71
CA ASP A 16 15.98 -9.55 -31.95
C ASP A 16 14.69 -10.40 -31.92
N ARG A 17 14.71 -11.60 -31.32
CA ARG A 17 13.49 -12.42 -31.12
C ARG A 17 12.43 -11.71 -30.28
N VAL A 18 12.81 -11.05 -29.18
CA VAL A 18 11.86 -10.31 -28.33
C VAL A 18 11.30 -9.10 -29.07
N HIS A 19 12.13 -8.37 -29.81
CA HIS A 19 11.66 -7.23 -30.61
C HIS A 19 10.62 -7.66 -31.65
N CYS A 20 10.89 -8.75 -32.37
CA CYS A 20 9.96 -9.30 -33.36
C CYS A 20 8.66 -9.86 -32.75
N LEU A 21 8.67 -10.26 -31.48
CA LEU A 21 7.48 -10.81 -30.81
C LEU A 21 6.32 -9.81 -30.75
N SER A 22 6.62 -8.51 -30.71
CA SER A 22 5.62 -7.43 -30.65
C SER A 22 4.84 -7.26 -31.96
N SER A 23 5.42 -7.64 -33.10
CA SER A 23 4.77 -7.58 -34.41
C SER A 23 3.87 -8.77 -34.72
N ILE A 24 3.93 -9.85 -33.94
CA ILE A 24 3.13 -11.06 -34.17
C ILE A 24 1.81 -10.94 -33.41
N THR A 25 0.71 -10.84 -34.15
CA THR A 25 -0.64 -10.70 -33.59
C THR A 25 -1.35 -12.04 -33.42
N ASP A 26 -1.05 -13.02 -34.28
CA ASP A 26 -1.66 -14.35 -34.21
C ASP A 26 -1.07 -15.17 -33.05
N ILE A 27 -1.94 -15.78 -32.24
CA ILE A 27 -1.54 -16.51 -31.03
C ILE A 27 -0.78 -17.79 -31.36
N GLN A 28 -1.20 -18.52 -32.40
CA GLN A 28 -0.57 -19.79 -32.77
C GLN A 28 0.79 -19.56 -33.42
N GLU A 29 0.90 -18.55 -34.29
CA GLU A 29 2.18 -18.10 -34.83
C GLU A 29 3.12 -17.66 -33.71
N LYS A 30 2.58 -16.94 -32.71
CA LYS A 30 3.36 -16.52 -31.53
C LYS A 30 3.87 -17.72 -30.73
N HIS A 31 3.05 -18.75 -30.51
CA HIS A 31 3.48 -19.99 -29.86
C HIS A 31 4.60 -20.67 -30.64
N ASN A 32 4.44 -20.87 -31.95
CA ASN A 32 5.45 -21.48 -32.82
C ASN A 32 6.76 -20.67 -32.82
N PHE A 33 6.64 -19.34 -32.84
CA PHE A 33 7.79 -18.44 -32.77
C PHE A 33 8.56 -18.58 -31.45
N VAL A 34 7.86 -18.64 -30.32
CA VAL A 34 8.48 -18.87 -29.01
C VAL A 34 9.12 -20.27 -28.95
N LEU A 35 8.43 -21.30 -29.43
CA LEU A 35 8.92 -22.68 -29.44
C LEU A 35 10.24 -22.81 -30.20
N ASN A 36 10.31 -22.26 -31.42
CA ASN A 36 11.52 -22.25 -32.22
C ASN A 36 12.69 -21.55 -31.51
N THR A 37 12.40 -20.53 -30.71
CA THR A 37 13.41 -19.83 -29.91
C THR A 37 13.94 -20.70 -28.77
N PHE A 38 13.07 -21.46 -28.11
CA PHE A 38 13.48 -22.40 -27.06
C PHE A 38 14.17 -23.65 -27.60
N LEU A 39 13.83 -24.11 -28.81
CA LEU A 39 14.58 -25.16 -29.50
C LEU A 39 16.00 -24.69 -29.87
N ALA A 40 16.18 -23.42 -30.27
CA ALA A 40 17.51 -22.83 -30.43
C ALA A 40 18.26 -22.79 -29.09
N PHE A 41 17.59 -22.35 -28.01
CA PHE A 41 18.17 -22.36 -26.66
C PHE A 41 18.59 -23.75 -26.19
N GLN A 42 17.83 -24.79 -26.57
CA GLN A 42 18.21 -26.17 -26.28
C GLN A 42 19.51 -26.59 -26.96
N LYS A 43 19.77 -26.09 -28.17
CA LYS A 43 21.03 -26.35 -28.91
C LYS A 43 22.19 -25.55 -28.32
N ASP A 44 21.95 -24.29 -27.96
CA ASP A 44 22.96 -23.37 -27.44
C ASP A 44 23.37 -23.63 -25.97
N SER A 45 22.70 -24.57 -25.29
CA SER A 45 22.86 -24.93 -23.88
C SER A 45 22.32 -23.88 -22.88
N TRP A 46 21.89 -24.35 -21.71
CA TRP A 46 21.36 -23.51 -20.63
C TRP A 46 22.35 -22.43 -20.18
N THR A 47 23.65 -22.63 -20.40
CA THR A 47 24.74 -21.74 -19.98
C THR A 47 24.66 -20.35 -20.60
N ILE A 48 23.98 -20.16 -21.74
CA ILE A 48 23.82 -18.81 -22.31
C ILE A 48 22.87 -17.93 -21.48
N ALA A 49 21.97 -18.53 -20.69
CA ALA A 49 21.10 -17.81 -19.75
C ALA A 49 21.88 -17.21 -18.56
N LEU A 50 23.18 -17.47 -18.45
CA LEU A 50 24.07 -16.74 -17.54
C LEU A 50 24.34 -15.31 -18.02
N HIS A 51 23.98 -14.96 -19.26
CA HIS A 51 24.07 -13.59 -19.76
C HIS A 51 22.77 -12.82 -19.43
N PRO A 52 22.85 -11.61 -18.82
CA PRO A 52 21.67 -10.87 -18.34
C PRO A 52 20.65 -10.57 -19.43
N GLN A 53 21.11 -10.19 -20.63
CA GLN A 53 20.22 -9.87 -21.75
C GLN A 53 19.52 -11.11 -22.32
N VAL A 54 20.20 -12.26 -22.31
CA VAL A 54 19.59 -13.53 -22.77
C VAL A 54 18.59 -14.01 -21.73
N CYS A 55 18.93 -13.93 -20.44
CA CYS A 55 18.01 -14.21 -19.34
C CYS A 55 16.73 -13.38 -19.46
N TRP A 56 16.86 -12.06 -19.56
CA TRP A 56 15.72 -11.16 -19.76
C TRP A 56 14.90 -11.53 -20.98
N ALA A 57 15.54 -11.84 -22.12
CA ALA A 57 14.82 -12.20 -23.33
C ALA A 57 14.00 -13.48 -23.16
N LEU A 58 14.58 -14.51 -22.52
CA LEU A 58 13.86 -15.74 -22.19
C LEU A 58 12.70 -15.47 -21.22
N GLU A 59 12.91 -14.61 -20.21
CA GLU A 59 11.89 -14.20 -19.24
C GLU A 59 10.68 -13.48 -19.86
N GLU A 60 10.89 -12.71 -20.92
CA GLU A 60 9.80 -12.08 -21.69
C GLU A 60 9.06 -13.10 -22.55
N LEU A 61 9.78 -14.01 -23.20
CA LEU A 61 9.18 -15.05 -24.04
C LEU A 61 8.29 -16.02 -23.26
N ILE A 62 8.62 -16.33 -21.99
CA ILE A 62 7.82 -17.23 -21.11
C ILE A 62 6.36 -16.78 -20.98
N GLN A 63 6.09 -15.47 -21.03
CA GLN A 63 4.72 -14.95 -20.88
C GLN A 63 3.79 -15.45 -21.99
N HIS A 64 4.37 -15.74 -23.17
CA HIS A 64 3.69 -16.15 -24.39
C HIS A 64 3.91 -17.62 -24.77
N SER A 65 4.43 -18.44 -23.85
CA SER A 65 4.69 -19.87 -24.08
C SER A 65 3.43 -20.70 -23.94
N ASN A 66 3.23 -21.72 -24.78
CA ASN A 66 2.28 -22.81 -24.55
C ASN A 66 2.97 -23.98 -23.79
N ILE A 67 2.26 -25.10 -23.62
CA ILE A 67 2.76 -26.30 -22.93
C ILE A 67 4.08 -26.79 -23.55
N GLU A 68 4.13 -26.99 -24.87
CA GLU A 68 5.32 -27.46 -25.59
C GLU A 68 6.54 -26.56 -25.35
N CYS A 69 6.36 -25.24 -25.42
CA CYS A 69 7.40 -24.27 -25.12
C CYS A 69 7.98 -24.46 -23.71
N ILE A 70 7.11 -24.58 -22.70
CA ILE A 70 7.53 -24.74 -21.31
C ILE A 70 8.22 -26.09 -21.10
N THR A 71 7.73 -27.15 -21.71
CA THR A 71 8.34 -28.50 -21.64
C THR A 71 9.77 -28.50 -22.21
N VAL A 72 9.99 -27.88 -23.38
CA VAL A 72 11.34 -27.71 -23.95
C VAL A 72 12.24 -26.90 -23.01
N LEU A 73 11.73 -25.80 -22.45
CA LEU A 73 12.49 -24.95 -21.55
C LEU A 73 12.91 -25.70 -20.26
N LEU A 74 11.98 -26.40 -19.62
CA LEU A 74 12.25 -27.20 -18.42
C LEU A 74 13.24 -28.33 -18.71
N LYS A 75 13.13 -29.00 -19.86
CA LYS A 75 14.09 -30.01 -20.33
C LYS A 75 15.52 -29.46 -20.45
N VAL A 76 15.69 -28.21 -20.86
CA VAL A 76 17.01 -27.59 -20.98
C VAL A 76 17.58 -27.24 -19.61
N LEU A 77 16.77 -26.65 -18.74
CA LEU A 77 17.17 -26.22 -17.40
C LEU A 77 17.46 -27.42 -16.48
N SER A 78 16.71 -28.51 -16.61
CA SER A 78 16.84 -29.71 -15.78
C SER A 78 18.14 -30.48 -15.98
N LYS A 79 18.85 -30.25 -17.11
CA LYS A 79 20.17 -30.84 -17.36
C LYS A 79 21.21 -30.51 -16.28
N ASN A 80 21.07 -29.37 -15.61
CA ASN A 80 21.98 -28.98 -14.54
C ASN A 80 21.31 -28.04 -13.53
N TRP A 81 20.46 -28.61 -12.65
CA TRP A 81 19.82 -27.86 -11.57
C TRP A 81 20.82 -27.06 -10.73
N ASN A 82 21.94 -27.67 -10.34
CA ASN A 82 23.00 -27.02 -9.57
C ASN A 82 23.53 -25.75 -10.23
N GLY A 83 23.82 -25.81 -11.53
CA GLY A 83 24.33 -24.66 -12.29
C GLY A 83 23.29 -23.56 -12.46
N VAL A 84 22.04 -23.93 -12.75
CA VAL A 84 20.94 -22.97 -12.95
C VAL A 84 20.59 -22.26 -11.64
N ILE A 85 20.42 -23.01 -10.54
CA ILE A 85 19.98 -22.50 -9.24
C ILE A 85 21.04 -21.59 -8.60
N ASN A 86 22.32 -21.94 -8.70
CA ASN A 86 23.42 -21.13 -8.14
C ASN A 86 23.83 -19.95 -9.04
N SER A 87 23.23 -19.81 -10.23
CA SER A 87 23.59 -18.75 -11.17
C SER A 87 23.16 -17.38 -10.67
N LYS A 88 23.74 -16.30 -11.21
CA LYS A 88 23.25 -14.94 -10.93
C LYS A 88 21.98 -14.58 -11.70
N PHE A 89 21.70 -15.26 -12.82
CA PHE A 89 20.66 -14.87 -13.78
C PHE A 89 19.73 -16.02 -14.14
N ALA A 90 20.24 -17.19 -14.54
CA ALA A 90 19.44 -18.29 -15.06
C ALA A 90 18.35 -18.81 -14.09
N TYR A 91 18.48 -18.63 -12.76
CA TYR A 91 17.39 -18.98 -11.84
C TYR A 91 16.13 -18.14 -12.10
N HIS A 92 16.23 -16.91 -12.61
CA HIS A 92 15.07 -16.08 -12.92
C HIS A 92 14.20 -16.72 -14.00
N VAL A 93 14.84 -17.28 -15.04
CA VAL A 93 14.17 -18.06 -16.10
C VAL A 93 13.47 -19.28 -15.50
N LEU A 94 14.16 -20.03 -14.63
CA LEU A 94 13.59 -21.18 -13.93
C LEU A 94 12.37 -20.77 -13.08
N HIS A 95 12.47 -19.68 -12.32
CA HIS A 95 11.40 -19.20 -11.44
C HIS A 95 10.15 -18.83 -12.25
N LYS A 96 10.31 -18.08 -13.33
CA LYS A 96 9.19 -17.74 -14.23
C LYS A 96 8.56 -18.98 -14.87
N ALA A 97 9.38 -19.94 -15.31
CA ALA A 97 8.88 -21.19 -15.87
C ALA A 97 8.05 -21.98 -14.84
N LEU A 98 8.59 -22.18 -13.63
CA LEU A 98 7.89 -22.90 -12.55
C LEU A 98 6.58 -22.23 -12.15
N PHE A 99 6.53 -20.89 -12.05
CA PHE A 99 5.28 -20.20 -11.77
C PHE A 99 4.27 -20.32 -12.92
N LYS A 100 4.70 -20.27 -14.18
CA LYS A 100 3.81 -20.50 -15.34
C LYS A 100 3.18 -21.90 -15.28
N CYS A 101 3.94 -22.91 -14.85
CA CYS A 101 3.46 -24.28 -14.65
C CYS A 101 2.34 -24.37 -13.59
N GLN A 102 2.21 -23.42 -12.66
CA GLN A 102 1.14 -23.44 -11.66
C GLN A 102 -0.23 -23.00 -12.22
N THR A 103 -0.34 -22.65 -13.50
CA THR A 103 -1.63 -22.31 -14.11
C THR A 103 -2.36 -23.56 -14.62
N VAL A 104 -3.70 -23.52 -14.62
CA VAL A 104 -4.57 -24.68 -14.89
C VAL A 104 -4.23 -25.37 -16.21
N GLU A 105 -3.85 -24.59 -17.23
CA GLU A 105 -3.49 -25.09 -18.56
C GLU A 105 -2.28 -26.04 -18.56
N TYR A 106 -1.28 -25.80 -17.71
CA TYR A 106 0.01 -26.52 -17.75
C TYR A 106 0.08 -27.62 -16.69
N HIS A 107 -0.73 -27.52 -15.65
CA HIS A 107 -0.65 -28.39 -14.48
C HIS A 107 -0.98 -29.86 -14.75
N THR A 108 -1.67 -30.14 -15.85
CA THR A 108 -2.13 -31.51 -16.19
C THR A 108 -1.21 -32.24 -17.16
N ASP A 109 -0.19 -31.57 -17.71
CA ASP A 109 0.75 -32.18 -18.65
C ASP A 109 1.75 -33.09 -17.93
N GLU A 110 1.86 -34.35 -18.38
CA GLU A 110 2.68 -35.38 -17.74
C GLU A 110 4.16 -35.01 -17.69
N LEU A 111 4.71 -34.43 -18.76
CA LEU A 111 6.12 -34.06 -18.82
C LEU A 111 6.44 -32.88 -17.91
N ILE A 112 5.54 -31.89 -17.82
CA ILE A 112 5.67 -30.79 -16.87
C ILE A 112 5.65 -31.32 -15.43
N VAL A 113 4.72 -32.24 -15.12
CA VAL A 113 4.64 -32.88 -13.79
C VAL A 113 5.96 -33.56 -13.45
N ASP A 114 6.52 -34.36 -14.35
CA ASP A 114 7.80 -35.06 -14.15
C ASP A 114 8.96 -34.09 -13.88
N TYR A 115 9.07 -33.00 -14.66
CA TYR A 115 10.13 -32.01 -14.46
C TYR A 115 9.98 -31.24 -13.15
N VAL A 116 8.75 -30.88 -12.76
CA VAL A 116 8.49 -30.18 -11.49
C VAL A 116 8.76 -31.09 -10.30
N GLN A 117 8.40 -32.37 -10.39
CA GLN A 117 8.73 -33.36 -9.36
C GLN A 117 10.24 -33.58 -9.25
N SER A 118 10.95 -33.71 -10.39
CA SER A 118 12.43 -33.78 -10.41
C SER A 118 13.08 -32.56 -9.75
N PHE A 119 12.56 -31.35 -10.01
CA PHE A 119 13.01 -30.14 -9.33
C PHE A 119 12.78 -30.22 -7.82
N CYS A 120 11.60 -30.63 -7.36
CA CYS A 120 11.30 -30.76 -5.93
C CYS A 120 12.22 -31.77 -5.24
N THR A 121 12.46 -32.94 -5.85
CA THR A 121 13.40 -33.95 -5.34
C THR A 121 14.81 -33.39 -5.22
N HIS A 122 15.29 -32.73 -6.29
CA HIS A 122 16.62 -32.09 -6.29
C HIS A 122 16.74 -31.03 -5.19
N MET A 123 15.71 -30.20 -5.00
CA MET A 123 15.68 -29.21 -3.92
C MET A 123 15.71 -29.85 -2.54
N LYS A 124 14.98 -30.95 -2.32
CA LYS A 124 14.96 -31.68 -1.05
C LYS A 124 16.37 -32.18 -0.68
N GLU A 125 17.09 -32.76 -1.64
CA GLU A 125 18.42 -33.34 -1.42
C GLU A 125 19.52 -32.29 -1.19
N ASN A 126 19.36 -31.08 -1.75
CA ASN A 126 20.41 -30.05 -1.78
C ASN A 126 20.09 -28.79 -0.95
N LEU A 127 18.96 -28.78 -0.22
CA LEU A 127 18.47 -27.58 0.49
C LEU A 127 19.50 -27.01 1.49
N SER A 128 20.16 -27.89 2.25
CA SER A 128 21.15 -27.51 3.26
C SER A 128 22.33 -26.72 2.67
N VAL A 129 22.77 -27.09 1.47
CA VAL A 129 23.83 -26.38 0.73
C VAL A 129 23.29 -25.05 0.19
N TYR A 130 22.12 -25.06 -0.45
CA TYR A 130 21.57 -23.88 -1.12
C TYR A 130 21.18 -22.74 -0.19
N ILE A 131 20.74 -23.06 1.02
CA ILE A 131 20.42 -22.04 2.03
C ILE A 131 21.62 -21.15 2.37
N THR A 132 22.84 -21.67 2.22
CA THR A 132 24.08 -20.90 2.50
C THR A 132 24.58 -20.10 1.30
N ASN A 133 24.13 -20.43 0.08
CA ASN A 133 24.55 -19.81 -1.16
C ASN A 133 23.70 -18.57 -1.48
N SER A 134 24.35 -17.43 -1.75
CA SER A 134 23.69 -16.14 -1.97
C SER A 134 22.61 -16.17 -3.06
N HIS A 135 22.86 -16.82 -4.20
CA HIS A 135 21.93 -16.87 -5.31
C HIS A 135 20.85 -17.93 -5.14
N ALA A 136 21.22 -19.13 -4.66
CA ALA A 136 20.28 -20.24 -4.51
C ALA A 136 19.21 -19.96 -3.44
N THR A 137 19.46 -19.08 -2.46
CA THR A 137 18.47 -18.70 -1.45
C THR A 137 17.16 -18.19 -2.03
N HIS A 138 17.17 -17.60 -3.24
CA HIS A 138 15.94 -17.19 -3.92
C HIS A 138 15.11 -18.39 -4.37
N THR A 139 15.76 -19.43 -4.92
CA THR A 139 15.09 -20.69 -5.27
C THR A 139 14.60 -21.43 -4.03
N CYS A 140 15.33 -21.39 -2.92
CA CYS A 140 14.86 -21.95 -1.64
C CYS A 140 13.51 -21.35 -1.20
N ARG A 141 13.25 -20.07 -1.50
CA ARG A 141 11.95 -19.42 -1.22
C ARG A 141 10.85 -19.91 -2.15
N ILE A 142 11.17 -20.28 -3.39
CA ILE A 142 10.19 -20.78 -4.35
C ILE A 142 9.87 -22.26 -4.10
N TYR A 143 10.84 -23.04 -3.65
CA TYR A 143 10.66 -24.47 -3.40
C TYR A 143 9.39 -24.83 -2.59
N PRO A 144 9.14 -24.29 -1.37
CA PRO A 144 7.93 -24.62 -0.62
C PRO A 144 6.64 -24.13 -1.31
N GLN A 145 6.71 -23.05 -2.11
CA GLN A 145 5.58 -22.56 -2.91
C GLN A 145 5.22 -23.53 -4.03
N ILE A 146 6.21 -24.08 -4.74
CA ILE A 146 6.01 -25.06 -5.80
C ILE A 146 5.58 -26.41 -5.22
N LEU A 147 6.31 -26.90 -4.20
CA LEU A 147 6.04 -28.17 -3.51
C LEU A 147 4.58 -28.25 -3.04
N ALA A 148 4.08 -27.19 -2.40
CA ALA A 148 2.77 -27.19 -1.79
C ALA A 148 1.70 -26.46 -2.61
N GLY A 149 1.99 -26.06 -3.85
CA GLY A 149 1.04 -25.35 -4.72
C GLY A 149 0.48 -24.08 -4.07
N VAL A 150 1.34 -23.17 -3.63
CA VAL A 150 0.96 -21.90 -3.02
C VAL A 150 1.66 -20.77 -3.76
N TYR A 151 0.89 -19.82 -4.29
CA TYR A 151 1.44 -18.59 -4.87
C TYR A 151 1.38 -17.46 -3.84
N LEU A 152 2.56 -16.89 -3.54
CA LEU A 152 2.69 -15.75 -2.62
C LEU A 152 2.94 -14.47 -3.41
N GLU A 153 1.95 -13.59 -3.38
CA GLU A 153 2.07 -12.26 -3.96
C GLU A 153 2.93 -11.35 -3.08
N LYS A 154 3.74 -10.50 -3.71
CA LYS A 154 4.47 -9.44 -3.01
C LYS A 154 3.75 -8.11 -3.17
N ASP A 155 3.81 -7.29 -2.13
CA ASP A 155 3.39 -5.91 -2.18
C ASP A 155 4.37 -5.09 -3.04
N GLU A 156 3.86 -4.36 -4.02
CA GLU A 156 4.69 -3.62 -4.99
C GLU A 156 5.56 -2.55 -4.34
N THR A 157 5.08 -1.93 -3.26
CA THR A 157 5.76 -0.81 -2.61
C THR A 157 6.80 -1.27 -1.60
N SER A 158 6.47 -2.27 -0.80
CA SER A 158 7.33 -2.75 0.29
C SER A 158 8.16 -3.98 -0.07
N ASN A 159 7.85 -4.64 -1.19
CA ASN A 159 8.44 -5.90 -1.63
C ASN A 159 8.32 -7.03 -0.57
N THR A 160 7.37 -6.89 0.36
CA THR A 160 7.07 -7.89 1.40
C THR A 160 5.96 -8.82 0.93
N TYR A 161 5.94 -10.06 1.42
CA TYR A 161 4.87 -11.00 1.07
C TYR A 161 3.54 -10.58 1.71
N LYS A 162 2.48 -10.60 0.92
CA LYS A 162 1.10 -10.45 1.42
C LYS A 162 0.70 -11.70 2.21
N SER A 163 -0.18 -11.56 3.19
CA SER A 163 -0.69 -12.70 3.97
C SER A 163 -1.76 -13.51 3.22
N THR A 164 -2.41 -12.90 2.23
CA THR A 164 -3.35 -13.58 1.33
C THR A 164 -2.58 -14.47 0.38
N THR A 165 -2.99 -15.74 0.28
CA THR A 165 -2.33 -16.73 -0.56
C THR A 165 -3.30 -17.25 -1.60
N GLN A 166 -2.79 -17.53 -2.80
CA GLN A 166 -3.56 -18.22 -3.84
C GLN A 166 -3.15 -19.69 -3.85
N LEU A 167 -4.14 -20.58 -3.82
CA LEU A 167 -3.91 -22.02 -3.78
C LEU A 167 -4.04 -22.61 -5.18
N VAL A 168 -3.10 -23.49 -5.53
CA VAL A 168 -3.03 -24.22 -6.78
C VAL A 168 -2.88 -25.71 -6.46
N THR A 169 -3.41 -26.62 -7.27
CA THR A 169 -3.17 -28.05 -7.05
C THR A 169 -1.66 -28.36 -6.95
N PRO A 170 -1.19 -29.01 -5.87
CA PRO A 170 0.23 -29.37 -5.73
C PRO A 170 0.62 -30.48 -6.71
N TYR A 171 1.87 -30.43 -7.20
CA TYR A 171 2.42 -31.46 -8.09
C TYR A 171 2.80 -32.76 -7.37
N ASP A 172 3.18 -32.64 -6.09
CA ASP A 172 3.49 -33.77 -5.24
C ASP A 172 2.21 -34.21 -4.51
N LYS A 173 1.81 -35.48 -4.66
CA LYS A 173 0.65 -36.03 -3.94
C LYS A 173 0.91 -36.14 -2.44
N ASP A 174 2.17 -36.32 -2.04
CA ASP A 174 2.62 -36.46 -0.67
C ASP A 174 3.17 -35.13 -0.10
N TYR A 175 2.83 -33.99 -0.74
CA TYR A 175 3.34 -32.67 -0.36
C TYR A 175 3.12 -32.35 1.13
N ILE A 176 2.05 -32.87 1.74
CA ILE A 176 1.75 -32.67 3.16
C ILE A 176 2.87 -33.22 4.05
N GLN A 177 3.38 -34.40 3.71
CA GLN A 177 4.47 -35.04 4.45
C GLN A 177 5.77 -34.27 4.22
N SER A 178 6.12 -33.99 2.96
CA SER A 178 7.32 -33.22 2.58
C SER A 178 7.34 -31.83 3.23
N LEU A 179 6.22 -31.10 3.21
CA LEU A 179 6.09 -29.80 3.85
C LEU A 179 6.16 -29.90 5.38
N SER A 180 5.59 -30.95 5.96
CA SER A 180 5.67 -31.20 7.41
C SER A 180 7.10 -31.49 7.88
N GLU A 181 7.90 -32.20 7.08
CA GLU A 181 9.33 -32.41 7.33
C GLU A 181 10.10 -31.08 7.33
N LEU A 182 9.90 -30.25 6.30
CA LEU A 182 10.49 -28.90 6.25
C LEU A 182 10.10 -28.05 7.45
N CYS A 183 8.82 -28.09 7.86
CA CYS A 183 8.37 -27.35 9.04
C CYS A 183 9.02 -27.88 10.32
N LYS A 184 9.22 -29.19 10.47
CA LYS A 184 9.90 -29.77 11.64
C LYS A 184 11.36 -29.30 11.71
N GLU A 185 12.05 -29.28 10.59
CA GLU A 185 13.46 -28.88 10.48
C GLU A 185 13.66 -27.38 10.75
N PHE A 186 12.81 -26.52 10.18
CA PHE A 186 13.05 -25.08 10.15
C PHE A 186 12.12 -24.23 11.02
N LEU A 187 10.85 -24.61 11.20
CA LEU A 187 9.86 -23.82 11.95
C LEU A 187 9.59 -24.36 13.37
N PHE A 188 9.61 -25.67 13.56
CA PHE A 188 9.26 -26.32 14.84
C PHE A 188 10.49 -26.76 15.63
N THR A 189 11.61 -26.07 15.42
CA THR A 189 12.92 -26.30 16.04
C THR A 189 13.34 -25.17 16.98
N LYS A 190 14.18 -25.46 17.98
CA LYS A 190 14.76 -24.45 18.88
C LYS A 190 15.74 -23.51 18.17
N LEU A 191 16.29 -23.93 17.03
CA LEU A 191 17.19 -23.12 16.19
C LEU A 191 16.47 -21.95 15.50
N LEU A 192 15.14 -21.90 15.55
CA LEU A 192 14.35 -20.84 14.92
C LEU A 192 14.78 -19.44 15.40
N LYS A 193 15.16 -19.28 16.67
CA LYS A 193 15.68 -18.01 17.22
C LYS A 193 16.89 -17.48 16.42
N ASP A 194 17.76 -18.36 15.94
CA ASP A 194 18.95 -18.01 15.19
C ASP A 194 18.61 -17.78 13.71
N TYR A 195 17.59 -18.49 13.21
CA TYR A 195 17.13 -18.35 11.82
C TYR A 195 16.41 -17.03 11.57
N VAL A 196 15.60 -16.53 12.53
CA VAL A 196 14.81 -15.30 12.34
C VAL A 196 15.66 -14.03 12.37
N ILE A 197 16.85 -14.07 12.96
CA ILE A 197 17.82 -12.96 12.96
C ILE A 197 18.80 -13.03 11.77
N ASN A 198 18.88 -14.18 11.08
CA ASN A 198 19.77 -14.39 9.95
C ASN A 198 19.16 -13.85 8.65
N ASP A 199 19.82 -12.89 8.01
CA ASP A 199 19.34 -12.17 6.83
C ASP A 199 19.16 -13.06 5.57
N ARG A 200 19.93 -14.15 5.45
CA ARG A 200 19.84 -15.10 4.33
C ARG A 200 18.74 -16.13 4.55
N LEU A 201 18.63 -16.65 5.77
CA LEU A 201 17.70 -17.71 6.14
C LEU A 201 16.28 -17.19 6.39
N CYS A 202 16.13 -16.09 7.12
CA CYS A 202 14.83 -15.57 7.55
C CYS A 202 13.83 -15.39 6.39
N PRO A 203 14.20 -14.87 5.19
CA PRO A 203 13.27 -14.80 4.07
C PRO A 203 12.70 -16.14 3.60
N PHE A 204 13.49 -17.23 3.67
CA PHE A 204 13.00 -18.58 3.42
C PHE A 204 12.04 -19.03 4.52
N ILE A 205 12.38 -18.79 5.79
CA ILE A 205 11.52 -19.11 6.94
C ILE A 205 10.19 -18.36 6.88
N GLN A 206 10.18 -17.10 6.44
CA GLN A 206 8.97 -16.30 6.23
C GLN A 206 8.04 -16.93 5.18
N VAL A 207 8.60 -17.40 4.06
CA VAL A 207 7.81 -18.10 3.05
C VAL A 207 7.30 -19.43 3.57
N LEU A 208 8.14 -20.21 4.25
CA LEU A 208 7.74 -21.49 4.83
C LEU A 208 6.61 -21.29 5.86
N LEU A 209 6.65 -20.22 6.66
CA LEU A 209 5.59 -19.84 7.60
C LEU A 209 4.25 -19.59 6.88
N LEU A 210 4.27 -18.81 5.79
CA LEU A 210 3.07 -18.51 5.00
C LEU A 210 2.50 -19.78 4.34
N VAL A 211 3.35 -20.57 3.67
CA VAL A 211 2.96 -21.81 3.02
C VAL A 211 2.37 -22.80 4.03
N ALA A 212 3.03 -22.98 5.18
CA ALA A 212 2.55 -23.85 6.25
C ALA A 212 1.20 -23.36 6.82
N SER A 213 1.03 -22.04 6.99
CA SER A 213 -0.24 -21.49 7.48
C SER A 213 -1.40 -21.74 6.51
N ALA A 214 -1.13 -21.76 5.19
CA ALA A 214 -2.12 -21.97 4.15
C ALA A 214 -2.44 -23.46 3.92
N ARG A 215 -1.44 -24.34 4.00
CA ARG A 215 -1.57 -25.77 3.63
C ARG A 215 -1.63 -26.76 4.78
N LEU A 216 -1.10 -26.39 5.95
CA LEU A 216 -1.06 -27.24 7.14
C LEU A 216 -1.84 -26.57 8.29
N SER A 217 -3.00 -25.98 8.02
CA SER A 217 -3.72 -25.11 8.97
C SER A 217 -3.89 -25.72 10.36
N ASP A 218 -4.21 -27.01 10.45
CA ASP A 218 -4.47 -27.67 11.73
C ASP A 218 -3.19 -27.93 12.53
N VAL A 219 -2.14 -28.41 11.86
CA VAL A 219 -0.82 -28.60 12.45
C VAL A 219 -0.24 -27.25 12.88
N PHE A 220 -0.38 -26.24 12.01
CA PHE A 220 0.07 -24.88 12.24
C PHE A 220 -0.59 -24.28 13.48
N LYS A 221 -1.93 -24.33 13.59
CA LYS A 221 -2.67 -23.86 14.76
C LYS A 221 -2.20 -24.58 16.04
N LYS A 222 -2.08 -25.91 16.02
CA LYS A 222 -1.63 -26.71 17.18
C LYS A 222 -0.20 -26.37 17.61
N LYS A 223 0.69 -26.07 16.67
CA LYS A 223 2.12 -25.78 16.93
C LYS A 223 2.42 -24.28 17.04
N PHE A 224 1.46 -23.39 16.85
CA PHE A 224 1.71 -21.94 16.79
C PHE A 224 2.40 -21.38 18.05
N LYS A 225 1.94 -21.76 19.25
CA LYS A 225 2.59 -21.36 20.51
C LYS A 225 4.05 -21.83 20.58
N LYS A 226 4.38 -22.97 19.97
CA LYS A 226 5.74 -23.50 19.86
C LYS A 226 6.60 -22.62 18.95
N ILE A 227 6.07 -22.17 17.81
CA ILE A 227 6.76 -21.23 16.91
C ILE A 227 7.08 -19.93 17.66
N MET A 228 6.09 -19.33 18.34
CA MET A 228 6.28 -18.11 19.12
C MET A 228 7.41 -18.30 20.15
N LYS A 229 7.34 -19.37 20.95
CA LYS A 229 8.35 -19.68 21.96
C LYS A 229 9.75 -19.87 21.36
N TYR A 230 9.86 -20.59 20.25
CA TYR A 230 11.15 -20.89 19.63
C TYR A 230 11.76 -19.73 18.85
N SER A 231 10.94 -18.79 18.39
CA SER A 231 11.44 -17.57 17.75
C SER A 231 12.16 -16.65 18.74
N GLY A 232 11.78 -16.68 20.03
CA GLY A 232 12.35 -15.80 21.07
C GLY A 232 11.98 -14.31 20.90
N LEU A 233 11.11 -13.95 19.95
CA LEU A 233 10.88 -12.56 19.55
C LEU A 233 10.03 -11.75 20.52
N PHE A 234 9.20 -12.42 21.31
CA PHE A 234 8.22 -11.79 22.20
C PHE A 234 8.59 -12.02 23.67
N THR A 235 9.88 -12.05 23.98
CA THR A 235 10.38 -12.24 25.34
C THR A 235 11.36 -11.13 25.66
N PRO A 236 11.25 -10.47 26.83
CA PRO A 236 12.16 -9.41 27.22
C PRO A 236 13.57 -9.97 27.46
N ASN A 237 14.60 -9.19 27.12
CA ASN A 237 15.99 -9.55 27.38
C ASN A 237 16.35 -9.28 28.85
N LEU A 238 16.20 -10.28 29.71
CA LEU A 238 16.45 -10.16 31.15
C LEU A 238 17.90 -9.80 31.52
N GLN A 239 18.86 -9.94 30.60
CA GLN A 239 20.25 -9.56 30.81
C GLN A 239 20.48 -8.05 30.68
N GLU A 240 19.57 -7.34 30.00
CA GLU A 240 19.70 -5.91 29.76
C GLU A 240 19.25 -5.12 30.99
N SER A 241 20.06 -4.17 31.45
CA SER A 241 19.75 -3.36 32.64
C SER A 241 18.80 -2.21 32.30
N ASP A 242 18.96 -1.59 31.12
CA ASP A 242 18.03 -0.57 30.64
C ASP A 242 16.67 -1.20 30.31
N LEU A 243 15.62 -0.77 31.04
CA LEU A 243 14.29 -1.33 30.88
C LEU A 243 13.73 -1.10 29.47
N THR A 244 14.03 0.03 28.85
CA THR A 244 13.54 0.32 27.49
C THR A 244 14.14 -0.68 26.49
N THR A 245 15.45 -0.88 26.55
CA THR A 245 16.20 -1.83 25.70
C THR A 245 15.82 -3.28 26.02
N ARG A 246 15.57 -3.61 27.29
CA ARG A 246 15.08 -4.93 27.72
C ARG A 246 13.79 -5.35 27.00
N TYR A 247 12.81 -4.45 26.91
CA TYR A 247 11.53 -4.75 26.27
C TYR A 247 11.56 -4.57 24.74
N LEU A 248 12.38 -3.66 24.22
CA LEU A 248 12.48 -3.41 22.77
C LEU A 248 13.48 -4.30 22.04
N GLY A 249 14.43 -4.93 22.72
CA GLY A 249 15.60 -5.58 22.09
C GLY A 249 15.25 -6.55 20.95
N SER A 250 14.27 -7.42 21.15
CA SER A 250 13.85 -8.38 20.11
C SER A 250 13.11 -7.72 18.92
N TYR A 251 12.61 -6.50 19.09
CA TYR A 251 11.87 -5.73 18.09
C TYR A 251 12.73 -4.73 17.32
N THR A 252 13.97 -4.49 17.74
CA THR A 252 14.88 -3.54 17.08
C THR A 252 15.75 -4.20 16.01
N ASN A 253 15.90 -5.53 16.04
CA ASN A 253 16.56 -6.26 14.98
C ASN A 253 15.73 -6.22 13.68
N GLN A 254 16.29 -5.61 12.63
CA GLN A 254 15.57 -5.36 11.38
C GLN A 254 15.07 -6.65 10.72
N VAL A 255 15.87 -7.71 10.69
CA VAL A 255 15.53 -9.00 10.05
C VAL A 255 14.42 -9.70 10.83
N ALA A 256 14.60 -9.78 12.15
CA ALA A 256 13.66 -10.41 13.07
C ALA A 256 12.28 -9.75 13.04
N THR A 257 12.24 -8.42 12.90
CA THR A 257 11.01 -7.66 12.87
C THR A 257 10.13 -7.97 11.65
N TYR A 258 10.71 -8.27 10.49
CA TYR A 258 9.92 -8.72 9.35
C TYR A 258 9.23 -10.06 9.63
N PHE A 259 9.93 -10.99 10.30
CA PHE A 259 9.33 -12.24 10.74
C PHE A 259 8.29 -12.02 11.84
N ALA A 260 8.55 -11.14 12.82
CA ALA A 260 7.59 -10.79 13.86
C ALA A 260 6.30 -10.19 13.29
N GLU A 261 6.43 -9.25 12.35
CA GLU A 261 5.31 -8.65 11.61
C GLU A 261 4.47 -9.75 10.93
N LEU A 262 5.12 -10.67 10.22
CA LEU A 262 4.45 -11.76 9.53
C LEU A 262 3.80 -12.75 10.50
N LEU A 263 4.47 -13.08 11.60
CA LEU A 263 3.97 -13.98 12.64
C LEU A 263 2.68 -13.44 13.27
N VAL A 264 2.62 -12.13 13.53
CA VAL A 264 1.38 -11.46 13.97
C VAL A 264 0.30 -11.53 12.89
N LYS A 265 0.65 -11.33 11.61
CA LYS A 265 -0.28 -11.41 10.46
C LYS A 265 -0.86 -12.81 10.22
N VAL A 266 -0.22 -13.89 10.65
CA VAL A 266 -0.73 -15.27 10.47
C VAL A 266 -1.20 -15.93 11.77
N MET A 267 -1.07 -15.24 12.90
CA MET A 267 -1.48 -15.72 14.23
C MET A 267 -2.94 -16.20 14.27
N PRO A 268 -3.25 -17.41 14.80
CA PRO A 268 -4.63 -17.84 14.98
C PRO A 268 -5.39 -16.88 15.90
N GLY A 269 -6.70 -16.67 15.67
CA GLY A 269 -7.47 -15.64 16.37
C GLY A 269 -7.49 -15.76 17.90
N VAL A 270 -7.54 -16.98 18.44
CA VAL A 270 -7.47 -17.22 19.91
C VAL A 270 -6.09 -16.83 20.45
N ASN A 271 -5.02 -17.21 19.74
CA ASN A 271 -3.66 -16.84 20.09
C ASN A 271 -3.43 -15.32 19.95
N PHE A 272 -4.08 -14.67 19.00
CA PHE A 272 -4.00 -13.22 18.81
C PHE A 272 -4.65 -12.45 19.95
N ALA A 273 -5.85 -12.87 20.38
CA ALA A 273 -6.49 -12.26 21.55
C ALA A 273 -5.65 -12.42 22.83
N ASP A 274 -5.10 -13.63 23.05
CA ASP A 274 -4.16 -13.92 24.15
C ASP A 274 -2.91 -13.03 24.07
N PHE A 275 -2.26 -12.98 22.91
CA PHE A 275 -1.07 -12.15 22.67
C PHE A 275 -1.35 -10.65 22.82
N LEU A 276 -2.50 -10.16 22.36
CA LEU A 276 -2.89 -8.77 22.52
C LEU A 276 -2.96 -8.40 24.00
N CYS A 277 -3.71 -9.16 24.79
CA CYS A 277 -3.95 -8.85 26.20
C CYS A 277 -2.72 -9.11 27.09
N THR A 278 -2.03 -10.24 26.90
CA THR A 278 -0.95 -10.67 27.80
C THR A 278 0.41 -10.08 27.45
N HIS A 279 0.60 -9.57 26.23
CA HIS A 279 1.90 -9.14 25.75
C HIS A 279 1.90 -7.72 25.19
N ILE A 280 1.01 -7.38 24.26
CA ILE A 280 1.01 -6.04 23.65
C ILE A 280 0.47 -4.99 24.63
N LEU A 281 -0.58 -5.32 25.36
CA LEU A 281 -1.23 -4.43 26.32
C LEU A 281 -0.69 -4.58 27.75
N SER A 282 0.32 -5.45 27.97
CA SER A 282 0.90 -5.62 29.29
C SER A 282 1.69 -4.39 29.73
N GLU A 283 1.57 -4.05 31.00
CA GLU A 283 2.32 -2.97 31.63
C GLU A 283 3.82 -3.32 31.70
N CYS A 284 4.65 -2.35 31.35
CA CYS A 284 6.09 -2.41 31.49
C CYS A 284 6.49 -1.62 32.74
N PRO A 285 7.34 -2.17 33.63
CA PRO A 285 7.73 -1.54 34.90
C PRO A 285 8.77 -0.43 34.68
N ILE A 286 8.49 0.52 33.80
CA ILE A 286 9.35 1.67 33.47
C ILE A 286 8.87 2.86 34.29
N SER A 287 9.76 3.47 35.07
CA SER A 287 9.44 4.68 35.84
C SER A 287 9.10 5.84 34.88
N SER A 288 7.94 6.44 35.04
CA SER A 288 7.66 7.75 34.45
C SER A 288 8.39 8.81 35.27
N ASP A 289 9.27 9.59 34.63
CA ASP A 289 9.84 10.79 35.25
C ASP A 289 8.71 11.84 35.37
N GLY A 290 7.90 11.77 36.43
CA GLY A 290 6.86 12.74 36.74
C GLY A 290 5.69 12.22 37.57
N ASN A 291 4.89 13.14 38.12
CA ASN A 291 3.67 12.89 38.92
C ASN A 291 2.53 12.19 38.14
N ASP A 292 2.70 11.90 36.85
CA ASP A 292 1.71 11.19 36.02
C ASP A 292 1.94 9.68 36.14
N SER A 293 1.20 9.08 37.07
CA SER A 293 1.26 7.68 37.52
C SER A 293 0.55 6.67 36.59
N ASN A 294 0.41 6.98 35.30
CA ASN A 294 -0.24 6.06 34.37
C ASN A 294 0.75 5.00 33.83
N PRO A 295 0.39 3.72 33.83
CA PRO A 295 1.27 2.63 33.40
C PRO A 295 1.60 2.75 31.91
N ILE A 296 2.85 2.40 31.56
CA ILE A 296 3.34 2.34 30.18
C ILE A 296 3.15 0.93 29.67
N SER A 297 2.37 0.72 28.61
CA SER A 297 2.22 -0.60 27.99
C SER A 297 3.36 -0.91 27.01
N LEU A 298 3.52 -2.19 26.62
CA LEU A 298 4.45 -2.53 25.54
C LEU A 298 4.05 -1.83 24.22
N ALA A 299 2.75 -1.68 23.96
CA ALA A 299 2.28 -0.91 22.80
C ALA A 299 2.86 0.51 22.79
N ASP A 300 2.87 1.19 23.94
CA ASP A 300 3.43 2.55 24.07
C ASP A 300 4.94 2.61 23.80
N LEU A 301 5.68 1.56 24.17
CA LEU A 301 7.11 1.45 23.87
C LEU A 301 7.35 1.20 22.37
N LEU A 302 6.59 0.29 21.76
CA LEU A 302 6.72 -0.01 20.32
C LEU A 302 6.45 1.22 19.46
N MET A 303 5.64 2.18 19.93
CA MET A 303 5.40 3.46 19.25
C MET A 303 6.64 4.36 19.16
N THR A 304 7.67 4.14 19.98
CA THR A 304 8.84 5.03 20.04
C THR A 304 9.93 4.71 19.03
N ASN A 305 9.95 3.50 18.48
CA ASN A 305 11.04 3.01 17.65
C ASN A 305 10.56 2.67 16.23
N ALA A 306 11.32 3.11 15.22
CA ALA A 306 10.95 2.93 13.81
C ALA A 306 10.88 1.47 13.35
N THR A 307 11.72 0.60 13.90
CA THR A 307 11.70 -0.83 13.59
C THR A 307 10.57 -1.50 14.37
N ALA A 308 10.50 -1.26 15.67
CA ALA A 308 9.53 -1.91 16.55
C ALA A 308 8.08 -1.55 16.20
N SER A 309 7.84 -0.32 15.74
CA SER A 309 6.51 0.16 15.34
C SER A 309 5.87 -0.69 14.25
N ARG A 310 6.67 -1.38 13.41
CA ARG A 310 6.17 -2.30 12.38
C ARG A 310 5.33 -3.43 12.96
N VAL A 311 5.74 -3.98 14.11
CA VAL A 311 4.98 -5.04 14.78
C VAL A 311 3.67 -4.49 15.33
N LEU A 312 3.69 -3.29 15.93
CA LEU A 312 2.46 -2.65 16.42
C LEU A 312 1.49 -2.34 15.27
N ARG A 313 1.99 -1.88 14.12
CA ARG A 313 1.16 -1.71 12.91
C ARG A 313 0.53 -3.02 12.45
N ALA A 314 1.27 -4.13 12.53
CA ALA A 314 0.73 -5.47 12.24
C ALA A 314 -0.41 -5.83 13.20
N VAL A 315 -0.26 -5.52 14.49
CA VAL A 315 -1.31 -5.69 15.51
C VAL A 315 -2.54 -4.86 15.17
N ILE A 316 -2.38 -3.56 14.87
CA ILE A 316 -3.49 -2.66 14.52
C ILE A 316 -4.27 -3.18 13.29
N ARG A 317 -3.57 -3.68 12.26
CA ARG A 317 -4.21 -4.28 11.08
C ARG A 317 -4.98 -5.57 11.40
N ARG A 318 -4.56 -6.29 12.43
CA ARG A 318 -5.16 -7.55 12.89
C ARG A 318 -6.34 -7.36 13.84
N LEU A 319 -6.55 -6.16 14.39
CA LEU A 319 -7.72 -5.86 15.20
C LEU A 319 -9.00 -5.92 14.35
N VAL A 320 -9.95 -6.74 14.81
CA VAL A 320 -11.25 -6.98 14.16
C VAL A 320 -12.40 -6.96 15.17
N LYS A 321 -12.23 -7.56 16.35
CA LYS A 321 -13.28 -7.65 17.36
C LYS A 321 -13.50 -6.28 18.03
N PRO A 322 -14.74 -5.78 18.15
CA PRO A 322 -15.02 -4.49 18.78
C PRO A 322 -14.48 -4.36 20.21
N GLY A 323 -14.56 -5.44 21.02
CA GLY A 323 -14.01 -5.46 22.37
C GLY A 323 -12.50 -5.28 22.42
N ASP A 324 -11.77 -5.98 21.54
CA ASP A 324 -10.31 -5.88 21.42
C ASP A 324 -9.88 -4.48 20.95
N ILE A 325 -10.61 -3.90 19.99
CA ILE A 325 -10.38 -2.54 19.48
C ILE A 325 -10.56 -1.51 20.61
N LYS A 326 -11.68 -1.61 21.35
CA LYS A 326 -11.99 -0.70 22.45
C LYS A 326 -10.94 -0.80 23.56
N ASN A 327 -10.56 -2.02 23.96
CA ASN A 327 -9.53 -2.22 24.96
C ASN A 327 -8.18 -1.65 24.51
N PHE A 328 -7.75 -1.96 23.29
CA PHE A 328 -6.51 -1.46 22.72
C PHE A 328 -6.45 0.08 22.71
N LEU A 329 -7.52 0.73 22.25
CA LEU A 329 -7.59 2.20 22.25
C LEU A 329 -7.57 2.80 23.66
N ASN A 330 -8.27 2.20 24.62
CA ASN A 330 -8.28 2.68 26.00
C ASN A 330 -6.87 2.65 26.61
N VAL A 331 -6.11 1.56 26.39
CA VAL A 331 -4.75 1.42 26.92
C VAL A 331 -3.78 2.42 26.29
N ILE A 332 -3.78 2.59 24.96
CA ILE A 332 -2.85 3.55 24.34
C ILE A 332 -3.23 5.02 24.65
N GLN A 333 -4.51 5.28 24.97
CA GLN A 333 -4.99 6.61 25.36
C GLN A 333 -4.67 6.96 26.83
N SER A 334 -4.52 5.96 27.70
CA SER A 334 -4.18 6.19 29.10
C SER A 334 -2.75 6.65 29.29
N CYS A 335 -1.83 6.31 28.38
CA CYS A 335 -0.45 6.82 28.44
C CYS A 335 -0.41 8.34 28.19
N LYS A 336 -0.04 9.11 29.22
CA LYS A 336 0.15 10.58 29.15
C LYS A 336 1.62 11.00 29.11
N ASN A 337 2.53 10.04 29.04
CA ASN A 337 3.96 10.31 28.99
C ASN A 337 4.34 10.98 27.65
N LYS A 338 5.21 11.99 27.68
CA LYS A 338 5.67 12.69 26.46
C LYS A 338 6.73 11.90 25.68
N LYS A 339 7.46 11.02 26.36
CA LYS A 339 8.53 10.17 25.81
C LYS A 339 7.98 8.89 25.16
N PHE A 340 6.85 8.39 25.64
CA PHE A 340 6.26 7.12 25.19
C PHE A 340 4.83 7.31 24.66
N GLY A 341 4.28 6.28 24.01
CA GLY A 341 2.89 6.29 23.56
C GLY A 341 2.60 7.33 22.48
N LEU A 342 1.33 7.75 22.40
CA LEU A 342 0.82 8.58 21.31
C LEU A 342 1.47 9.97 21.21
N LEU A 343 1.84 10.58 22.35
CA LEU A 343 2.45 11.91 22.37
C LEU A 343 3.88 11.91 21.82
N SER A 344 4.53 10.74 21.80
CA SER A 344 5.89 10.57 21.28
C SER A 344 5.95 10.41 19.76
N LEU A 345 4.81 10.16 19.10
CA LEU A 345 4.75 9.79 17.68
C LEU A 345 5.36 10.84 16.76
N LEU A 346 5.09 12.13 17.03
CA LEU A 346 5.59 13.22 16.19
C LEU A 346 7.11 13.39 16.33
N THR A 347 7.61 13.36 17.58
CA THR A 347 9.04 13.45 17.90
C THR A 347 9.82 12.29 17.25
N ASN A 348 9.26 11.08 17.31
CA ASN A 348 9.90 9.87 16.79
C ASN A 348 9.60 9.60 15.30
N LYS A 349 8.89 10.51 14.63
CA LYS A 349 8.47 10.40 13.21
C LYS A 349 7.70 9.11 12.88
N GLN A 350 6.92 8.59 13.84
CA GLN A 350 6.13 7.35 13.71
C GLN A 350 4.70 7.60 13.20
N TYR A 351 4.54 8.51 12.24
CA TYR A 351 3.24 8.94 11.68
C TYR A 351 2.43 7.81 11.05
N SER A 352 3.11 6.75 10.61
CA SER A 352 2.44 5.56 10.06
C SER A 352 1.43 4.96 11.04
N ILE A 353 1.70 5.04 12.35
CA ILE A 353 0.78 4.52 13.38
C ILE A 353 -0.53 5.30 13.37
N LEU A 354 -0.50 6.63 13.24
CA LEU A 354 -1.71 7.45 13.12
C LEU A 354 -2.52 7.05 11.89
N THR A 355 -1.84 6.78 10.78
CA THR A 355 -2.49 6.36 9.53
C THR A 355 -3.15 4.99 9.70
N GLU A 356 -2.47 4.00 10.31
CA GLU A 356 -3.08 2.69 10.58
C GLU A 356 -4.27 2.76 11.54
N LEU A 357 -4.23 3.68 12.53
CA LEU A 357 -5.35 3.91 13.45
C LEU A 357 -6.54 4.56 12.72
N ALA A 358 -6.29 5.50 11.81
CA ALA A 358 -7.35 6.07 10.97
C ALA A 358 -7.93 5.00 10.04
N ASP A 359 -7.10 4.16 9.41
CA ASP A 359 -7.55 3.05 8.58
C ASP A 359 -8.33 2.00 9.39
N LEU A 360 -7.95 1.75 10.65
CA LEU A 360 -8.74 0.91 11.58
C LEU A 360 -10.17 1.48 11.76
N CYS A 361 -10.30 2.79 11.93
CA CYS A 361 -11.58 3.47 12.06
C CYS A 361 -12.43 3.43 10.78
N ILE A 362 -11.80 3.30 9.61
CA ILE A 362 -12.48 3.11 8.31
C ILE A 362 -12.92 1.65 8.14
N ARG A 363 -12.06 0.69 8.48
CA ARG A 363 -12.36 -0.75 8.38
C ARG A 363 -13.47 -1.19 9.33
N HIS A 364 -13.57 -0.55 10.49
CA HIS A 364 -14.57 -0.82 11.52
C HIS A 364 -15.40 0.44 11.78
N PRO A 365 -16.26 0.84 10.83
CA PRO A 365 -16.98 2.09 10.93
C PRO A 365 -17.91 2.11 12.15
N SER A 366 -17.62 2.99 13.10
CA SER A 366 -18.45 3.24 14.28
C SER A 366 -18.31 4.71 14.66
N GLU A 367 -19.43 5.34 15.01
CA GLU A 367 -19.45 6.73 15.47
C GLU A 367 -18.61 6.91 16.75
N GLU A 368 -18.74 5.99 17.72
CA GLU A 368 -17.96 6.01 18.98
C GLU A 368 -16.45 5.93 18.67
N LEU A 369 -16.05 5.01 17.79
CA LEU A 369 -14.66 4.77 17.43
C LEU A 369 -14.04 5.97 16.72
N GLN A 370 -14.68 6.44 15.65
CA GLN A 370 -14.20 7.57 14.86
C GLN A 370 -14.17 8.85 15.71
N ARG A 371 -15.19 9.08 16.55
CA ARG A 371 -15.23 10.25 17.45
C ARG A 371 -14.14 10.17 18.52
N SER A 372 -13.89 9.00 19.11
CA SER A 372 -12.80 8.80 20.08
C SER A 372 -11.45 9.13 19.45
N PHE A 373 -11.18 8.60 18.25
CA PHE A 373 -9.95 8.88 17.52
C PHE A 373 -9.78 10.38 17.19
N LEU A 374 -10.83 11.03 16.66
CA LEU A 374 -10.79 12.46 16.33
C LEU A 374 -10.57 13.36 17.56
N ARG A 375 -11.12 12.99 18.73
CA ARG A 375 -10.93 13.72 19.99
C ARG A 375 -9.49 13.63 20.53
N MET A 376 -8.80 12.53 20.21
CA MET A 376 -7.43 12.29 20.64
C MET A 376 -6.40 13.09 19.81
N LEU A 377 -6.69 13.38 18.53
CA LEU A 377 -5.73 14.04 17.64
C LEU A 377 -5.19 15.39 18.15
N PRO A 378 -6.01 16.34 18.63
CA PRO A 378 -5.51 17.63 19.08
C PRO A 378 -4.38 17.53 20.11
N SER A 379 -4.51 16.63 21.09
CA SER A 379 -3.49 16.49 22.15
C SER A 379 -2.16 15.95 21.63
N ILE A 380 -2.18 15.03 20.66
CA ILE A 380 -0.98 14.50 19.98
C ILE A 380 -0.21 15.62 19.29
N PHE A 381 -0.91 16.58 18.70
CA PHE A 381 -0.32 17.73 18.04
C PHE A 381 -0.03 18.92 18.98
N GLY A 382 -0.25 18.77 20.30
CA GLY A 382 0.06 19.80 21.29
C GLY A 382 -1.03 20.85 21.53
N PHE A 383 -2.27 20.59 21.08
CA PHE A 383 -3.43 21.44 21.36
C PHE A 383 -4.12 20.98 22.65
N SER A 384 -4.38 21.91 23.57
CA SER A 384 -5.15 21.61 24.78
C SER A 384 -6.65 21.55 24.49
N GLU A 385 -7.43 20.82 25.30
CA GLU A 385 -8.91 20.80 25.22
C GLU A 385 -9.51 22.19 25.41
N LYS A 386 -8.80 23.09 26.11
CA LYS A 386 -9.20 24.49 26.36
C LYS A 386 -8.89 25.42 25.17
N HIS A 387 -8.05 25.01 24.21
CA HIS A 387 -7.93 25.69 22.92
C HIS A 387 -9.03 25.22 21.96
N CYS A 388 -10.27 25.49 22.37
CA CYS A 388 -11.30 25.82 21.40
C CYS A 388 -11.06 27.28 21.06
N PRO A 389 -10.79 27.66 19.80
CA PRO A 389 -10.94 29.05 19.42
C PRO A 389 -12.45 29.33 19.46
N THR A 390 -12.97 29.59 20.66
CA THR A 390 -14.18 30.36 20.82
C THR A 390 -13.85 31.71 20.24
N SER A 391 -14.34 31.95 19.03
CA SER A 391 -14.80 33.25 18.55
C SER A 391 -14.45 34.43 19.47
N SER A 392 -13.22 34.93 19.38
CA SER A 392 -12.88 36.25 19.89
C SER A 392 -11.55 36.71 19.31
N SER A 393 -11.66 37.74 18.47
CA SER A 393 -10.67 38.79 18.16
C SER A 393 -9.34 38.40 17.52
N SER A 394 -9.15 38.97 16.32
CA SER A 394 -7.96 38.98 15.44
C SER A 394 -7.82 37.79 14.47
N SER A 395 -7.64 38.17 13.21
CA SER A 395 -7.40 37.41 11.98
C SER A 395 -6.25 36.41 12.08
N THR A 396 -6.44 35.30 12.77
CA THR A 396 -5.43 34.25 12.88
C THR A 396 -5.96 32.95 12.29
N GLU A 397 -5.25 32.42 11.29
CA GLU A 397 -5.53 31.11 10.70
C GLU A 397 -5.46 30.04 11.80
N ASP A 398 -6.40 29.08 11.85
CA ASP A 398 -6.27 27.92 12.73
C ASP A 398 -5.08 27.07 12.27
N LEU A 399 -4.11 26.87 13.15
CA LEU A 399 -2.86 26.17 12.87
C LEU A 399 -3.00 24.65 12.82
N PHE A 400 -4.14 24.08 13.23
CA PHE A 400 -4.30 22.63 13.35
C PHE A 400 -4.04 21.89 12.05
N ILE A 401 -4.62 22.35 10.93
CA ILE A 401 -4.40 21.72 9.62
C ILE A 401 -2.92 21.80 9.20
N ARG A 402 -2.24 22.91 9.49
CA ARG A 402 -0.80 23.09 9.17
C ARG A 402 0.04 22.08 9.94
N CYS A 403 -0.29 21.82 11.21
CA CYS A 403 0.32 20.75 11.99
C CYS A 403 0.07 19.36 11.38
N LEU A 404 -1.16 19.08 10.92
CA LEU A 404 -1.52 17.78 10.34
C LEU A 404 -0.79 17.50 9.01
N VAL A 405 -0.81 18.45 8.08
CA VAL A 405 -0.14 18.28 6.77
C VAL A 405 1.38 18.31 6.90
N GLY A 406 1.90 19.06 7.87
CA GLY A 406 3.33 19.09 8.21
C GLY A 406 3.80 17.90 9.05
N MET A 407 2.88 17.16 9.70
CA MET A 407 3.22 16.12 10.68
C MET A 407 4.16 16.61 11.79
N ILE A 408 3.94 17.83 12.26
CA ILE A 408 4.72 18.48 13.33
C ILE A 408 3.82 18.96 14.46
N SER A 409 4.39 19.10 15.66
CA SER A 409 3.66 19.65 16.81
C SER A 409 3.40 21.15 16.66
N LEU A 410 2.40 21.66 17.39
CA LEU A 410 2.11 23.09 17.48
C LEU A 410 3.33 23.90 17.92
N LYS A 411 4.11 23.37 18.87
CA LYS A 411 5.35 24.02 19.32
C LYS A 411 6.35 24.17 18.18
N ALA A 412 6.62 23.10 17.43
CA ALA A 412 7.54 23.13 16.30
C ALA A 412 7.04 24.03 15.15
N LEU A 413 5.73 24.11 14.94
CA LEU A 413 5.15 25.02 13.96
C LEU A 413 5.34 26.49 14.35
N ASN A 414 5.12 26.83 15.63
CA ASN A 414 5.34 28.18 16.12
C ASN A 414 6.83 28.58 16.04
N GLU A 415 7.74 27.66 16.39
CA GLU A 415 9.19 27.87 16.21
C GLU A 415 9.54 28.11 14.73
N TYR A 416 8.98 27.32 13.82
CA TYR A 416 9.16 27.51 12.37
C TYR A 416 8.66 28.89 11.91
N MET A 417 7.47 29.30 12.34
CA MET A 417 6.90 30.60 11.97
C MET A 417 7.71 31.78 12.52
N ASN A 418 8.21 31.69 13.75
CA ASN A 418 9.04 32.74 14.36
C ASN A 418 10.37 32.88 13.61
N ASN A 419 11.05 31.77 13.31
CA ASN A 419 12.30 31.79 12.55
C ASN A 419 12.12 32.42 11.16
N GLN A 420 10.96 32.20 10.52
CA GLN A 420 10.64 32.82 9.23
C GLN A 420 10.42 34.33 9.36
N LEU A 421 9.80 34.81 10.44
CA LEU A 421 9.64 36.24 10.71
C LEU A 421 11.02 36.91 10.90
N ASP A 422 11.90 36.33 11.72
CA ASP A 422 13.25 36.85 11.96
C ASP A 422 14.09 36.89 10.67
N SER A 423 13.91 35.92 9.77
CA SER A 423 14.60 35.90 8.47
C SER A 423 14.08 36.98 7.50
N LYS A 424 12.80 37.38 7.61
CA LYS A 424 12.20 38.41 6.75
C LYS A 424 12.67 39.82 7.11
N GLU A 425 12.95 40.07 8.39
CA GLU A 425 13.47 41.36 8.86
C GLU A 425 14.90 41.62 8.37
N ASN A 426 15.69 40.56 8.15
CA ASN A 426 17.12 40.64 7.81
C ASN A 426 17.46 40.55 6.31
N ASN A 427 16.50 40.30 5.41
CA ASN A 427 16.76 40.03 3.99
C ASN A 427 16.34 41.18 3.03
N GLU A 428 17.13 41.38 1.96
CA GLU A 428 16.86 42.28 0.83
C GLU A 428 15.61 41.86 0.00
N GLU A 429 15.03 42.78 -0.76
CA GLU A 429 13.68 42.69 -1.36
C GLU A 429 13.42 41.44 -2.22
N ASP A 430 14.40 40.95 -2.99
CA ASP A 430 14.23 39.76 -3.85
C ASP A 430 14.05 38.45 -3.07
N ASN A 431 14.67 38.30 -1.89
CA ASN A 431 14.51 37.11 -1.05
C ASN A 431 13.20 37.11 -0.23
N ARG A 432 12.52 38.25 -0.12
CA ARG A 432 11.25 38.37 0.61
C ARG A 432 10.09 37.72 -0.13
N GLN A 433 10.12 37.70 -1.47
CA GLN A 433 9.03 37.13 -2.26
C GLN A 433 9.05 35.60 -2.24
N SER A 434 10.23 34.98 -2.38
CA SER A 434 10.42 33.52 -2.27
C SER A 434 10.06 32.98 -0.87
N SER A 435 10.50 33.66 0.20
CA SER A 435 10.19 33.26 1.57
C SER A 435 8.70 33.41 1.93
N ASN A 436 8.00 34.36 1.29
CA ASN A 436 6.56 34.50 1.45
C ASN A 436 5.78 33.36 0.79
N GLU A 437 6.18 32.90 -0.41
CA GLU A 437 5.54 31.76 -1.07
C GLU A 437 5.81 30.44 -0.34
N GLU A 438 7.00 30.26 0.21
CA GLU A 438 7.34 29.08 1.01
C GLU A 438 6.51 28.97 2.30
N ASP A 439 6.27 30.06 3.02
CA ASP A 439 5.40 30.03 4.21
C ASP A 439 3.97 29.62 3.86
N LEU A 440 3.46 29.98 2.67
CA LEU A 440 2.09 29.62 2.26
C LEU A 440 1.88 28.11 2.17
N VAL A 441 2.92 27.35 1.86
CA VAL A 441 2.83 25.90 1.65
C VAL A 441 3.40 25.12 2.83
N ASN A 442 4.49 25.59 3.43
CA ASN A 442 5.21 24.85 4.44
C ASN A 442 4.65 25.09 5.87
N PRO A 443 4.78 24.09 6.75
CA PRO A 443 5.37 22.76 6.53
C PRO A 443 4.38 21.79 5.86
N VAL A 444 4.88 20.96 4.93
CA VAL A 444 4.07 19.93 4.25
C VAL A 444 4.85 18.63 4.09
N THR A 445 4.18 17.51 4.31
CA THR A 445 4.70 16.15 4.10
C THR A 445 3.68 15.30 3.34
N VAL A 446 4.18 14.33 2.56
CA VAL A 446 3.33 13.37 1.84
C VAL A 446 2.49 12.57 2.85
N GLN A 447 3.11 12.14 3.95
CA GLN A 447 2.46 11.38 5.01
C GLN A 447 1.34 12.19 5.68
N GLY A 448 1.57 13.48 5.94
CA GLY A 448 0.55 14.39 6.48
C GLY A 448 -0.62 14.58 5.53
N CYS A 449 -0.36 14.82 4.25
CA CYS A 449 -1.41 14.97 3.24
C CYS A 449 -2.24 13.69 3.07
N LEU A 450 -1.60 12.51 3.04
CA LEU A 450 -2.29 11.22 2.96
C LEU A 450 -3.12 10.96 4.22
N PHE A 451 -2.59 11.27 5.40
CA PHE A 451 -3.31 11.13 6.65
C PHE A 451 -4.59 11.99 6.67
N VAL A 452 -4.50 13.26 6.29
CA VAL A 452 -5.68 14.14 6.20
C VAL A 452 -6.70 13.61 5.18
N GLN A 453 -6.24 13.13 4.01
CA GLN A 453 -7.12 12.49 3.03
C GLN A 453 -7.83 11.26 3.61
N THR A 454 -7.16 10.46 4.44
CA THR A 454 -7.76 9.32 5.14
C THR A 454 -8.81 9.79 6.15
N LEU A 455 -8.55 10.84 6.94
CA LEU A 455 -9.55 11.38 7.88
C LEU A 455 -10.83 11.83 7.17
N LEU A 456 -10.72 12.40 5.97
CA LEU A 456 -11.85 12.88 5.17
C LEU A 456 -12.75 11.76 4.61
N LYS A 457 -12.33 10.50 4.74
CA LYS A 457 -13.14 9.31 4.42
C LYS A 457 -14.04 8.84 5.58
N PHE A 458 -13.96 9.48 6.76
CA PHE A 458 -14.79 9.11 7.91
C PHE A 458 -16.25 9.45 7.65
N THR A 459 -17.11 8.44 7.69
CA THR A 459 -18.54 8.52 7.35
C THR A 459 -19.48 8.68 8.55
N TYR A 460 -19.07 8.29 9.75
CA TYR A 460 -19.93 8.30 10.94
C TYR A 460 -19.61 9.44 11.90
N ALA A 461 -18.33 9.77 12.07
CA ALA A 461 -17.93 10.98 12.80
C ALA A 461 -17.17 11.91 11.85
N HIS A 462 -17.82 13.01 11.47
CA HIS A 462 -17.24 14.00 10.58
C HIS A 462 -16.01 14.66 11.21
N PRO A 463 -14.89 14.83 10.48
CA PRO A 463 -13.67 15.49 10.99
C PRO A 463 -13.83 17.02 11.01
N ILE A 464 -14.82 17.52 11.75
CA ILE A 464 -15.26 18.93 11.75
C ILE A 464 -14.11 19.89 12.08
N LYS A 465 -13.27 19.58 13.07
CA LYS A 465 -12.13 20.43 13.45
C LYS A 465 -11.11 20.55 12.31
N VAL A 466 -10.85 19.47 11.58
CA VAL A 466 -9.94 19.46 10.42
C VAL A 466 -10.52 20.33 9.31
N ILE A 467 -11.79 20.14 8.98
CA ILE A 467 -12.48 20.91 7.92
C ILE A 467 -12.53 22.40 8.26
N ASN A 468 -12.89 22.74 9.50
CA ASN A 468 -12.94 24.14 9.94
C ASN A 468 -11.56 24.79 9.90
N SER A 469 -10.50 24.06 10.28
CA SER A 469 -9.13 24.56 10.20
C SER A 469 -8.66 24.77 8.75
N ILE A 470 -9.08 23.93 7.80
CA ILE A 470 -8.85 24.18 6.37
C ILE A 470 -9.55 25.47 5.93
N LEU A 471 -10.82 25.65 6.32
CA LEU A 471 -11.61 26.81 5.90
C LEU A 471 -11.21 28.13 6.56
N SER A 472 -10.47 28.09 7.67
CA SER A 472 -9.94 29.29 8.31
C SER A 472 -8.66 29.81 7.65
N GLN A 473 -8.06 29.06 6.72
CA GLN A 473 -6.86 29.50 6.03
C GLN A 473 -7.16 30.70 5.11
N LEU A 474 -6.18 31.59 4.96
CA LEU A 474 -6.26 32.76 4.11
C LEU A 474 -6.50 32.35 2.65
N PRO A 475 -7.28 33.13 1.86
CA PRO A 475 -7.49 32.84 0.43
C PRO A 475 -6.18 32.62 -0.34
N LYS A 476 -5.16 33.45 -0.06
CA LYS A 476 -3.82 33.36 -0.66
C LYS A 476 -3.18 31.99 -0.43
N ARG A 477 -3.32 31.46 0.79
CA ARG A 477 -2.81 30.15 1.20
C ARG A 477 -3.58 29.03 0.50
N LEU A 478 -4.90 29.11 0.45
CA LEU A 478 -5.74 28.13 -0.24
C LEU A 478 -5.43 28.06 -1.74
N ILE A 479 -5.14 29.20 -2.38
CA ILE A 479 -4.70 29.25 -3.79
C ILE A 479 -3.34 28.54 -3.95
N ALA A 480 -2.36 28.86 -3.10
CA ALA A 480 -1.07 28.19 -3.11
C ALA A 480 -1.20 26.67 -2.88
N TRP A 481 -2.08 26.26 -1.97
CA TRP A 481 -2.38 24.85 -1.71
C TRP A 481 -3.01 24.15 -2.91
N ALA A 482 -3.92 24.81 -3.62
CA ALA A 482 -4.52 24.30 -4.85
C ALA A 482 -3.49 24.13 -5.98
N GLN A 483 -2.41 24.89 -5.97
CA GLN A 483 -1.31 24.76 -6.92
C GLN A 483 -0.23 23.75 -6.47
N HIS A 484 -0.13 23.45 -5.18
CA HIS A 484 0.85 22.49 -4.67
C HIS A 484 0.50 21.03 -5.01
N SER A 485 1.49 20.21 -5.37
CA SER A 485 1.30 18.82 -5.86
C SER A 485 0.66 17.88 -4.83
N GLN A 486 0.85 18.15 -3.53
CA GLN A 486 0.33 17.30 -2.45
C GLN A 486 -0.93 17.90 -1.79
N LEU A 487 -0.96 19.22 -1.58
CA LEU A 487 -2.05 19.89 -0.86
C LEU A 487 -3.30 20.05 -1.72
N SER A 488 -3.15 20.14 -3.04
CA SER A 488 -4.27 20.09 -3.98
C SER A 488 -5.10 18.83 -3.77
N ARG A 489 -4.46 17.68 -3.52
CA ARG A 489 -5.14 16.41 -3.20
C ARG A 489 -5.92 16.46 -1.90
N VAL A 490 -5.44 17.20 -0.90
CA VAL A 490 -6.18 17.45 0.35
C VAL A 490 -7.43 18.28 0.07
N LEU A 491 -7.31 19.35 -0.72
CA LEU A 491 -8.47 20.17 -1.10
C LEU A 491 -9.47 19.37 -1.93
N GLU A 492 -9.03 18.60 -2.92
CA GLU A 492 -9.89 17.70 -3.70
C GLU A 492 -10.64 16.73 -2.78
N ALA A 493 -9.97 16.13 -1.80
CA ALA A 493 -10.60 15.22 -0.85
C ALA A 493 -11.69 15.91 0.00
N VAL A 494 -11.50 17.17 0.43
CA VAL A 494 -12.54 17.93 1.14
C VAL A 494 -13.73 18.21 0.21
N ILE A 495 -13.44 18.64 -1.03
CA ILE A 495 -14.45 19.03 -2.01
C ILE A 495 -15.33 17.84 -2.41
N LEU A 496 -14.71 16.69 -2.65
CA LEU A 496 -15.36 15.48 -3.15
C LEU A 496 -15.93 14.59 -2.04
N SER A 497 -15.52 14.76 -0.79
CA SER A 497 -16.03 13.93 0.31
C SER A 497 -17.54 14.11 0.49
N GLU A 498 -18.26 12.99 0.55
CA GLU A 498 -19.71 12.94 0.79
C GLU A 498 -20.07 13.37 2.22
N THR A 499 -19.10 13.33 3.12
CA THR A 499 -19.30 13.53 4.56
C THR A 499 -19.11 15.00 4.95
N VAL A 500 -18.61 15.82 4.02
CA VAL A 500 -18.51 17.27 4.18
C VAL A 500 -19.83 17.92 3.77
N ILE A 501 -20.48 18.62 4.70
CA ILE A 501 -21.75 19.32 4.44
C ILE A 501 -21.60 20.43 3.38
N CYS A 502 -22.69 20.72 2.68
CA CYS A 502 -22.70 21.62 1.52
C CYS A 502 -22.19 23.02 1.85
N GLU A 503 -22.52 23.56 3.02
CA GLU A 503 -22.14 24.91 3.47
C GLU A 503 -20.62 25.08 3.51
N ARG A 504 -19.91 24.02 3.92
CA ARG A 504 -18.44 24.00 4.03
C ARG A 504 -17.80 23.95 2.63
N LYS A 505 -18.37 23.18 1.70
CA LYS A 505 -17.94 23.15 0.29
C LYS A 505 -18.16 24.51 -0.39
N ILE A 506 -19.31 25.15 -0.13
CA ILE A 506 -19.62 26.49 -0.63
C ILE A 506 -18.63 27.52 -0.09
N SER A 507 -18.28 27.45 1.20
CA SER A 507 -17.28 28.32 1.82
C SER A 507 -15.92 28.20 1.09
N LEU A 508 -15.45 26.99 0.83
CA LEU A 508 -14.20 26.76 0.11
C LEU A 508 -14.25 27.28 -1.33
N LEU A 509 -15.37 27.06 -2.04
CA LEU A 509 -15.57 27.58 -3.39
C LEU A 509 -15.47 29.12 -3.41
N LYS A 510 -16.10 29.79 -2.45
CA LYS A 510 -16.05 31.26 -2.31
C LYS A 510 -14.63 31.76 -1.97
N SER A 511 -13.86 31.04 -1.16
CA SER A 511 -12.47 31.42 -0.85
C SER A 511 -11.53 31.35 -2.06
N LEU A 512 -11.82 30.47 -3.02
CA LEU A 512 -11.05 30.33 -4.27
C LEU A 512 -11.64 31.15 -5.44
N GLN A 513 -12.78 31.80 -5.20
CA GLN A 513 -13.43 32.68 -6.16
C GLN A 513 -12.45 33.79 -6.59
N ASN A 514 -12.52 34.18 -7.85
CA ASN A 514 -11.61 35.14 -8.52
C ASN A 514 -10.22 34.57 -8.89
N SER A 515 -9.88 33.35 -8.47
CA SER A 515 -8.61 32.70 -8.84
C SER A 515 -8.76 31.52 -9.81
N PHE A 516 -9.99 31.23 -10.27
CA PHE A 516 -10.25 30.07 -11.14
C PHE A 516 -9.48 30.14 -12.46
N SER A 517 -9.25 31.32 -13.04
CA SER A 517 -8.45 31.49 -14.25
C SER A 517 -7.02 30.97 -14.07
N ILE A 518 -6.35 31.40 -13.00
CA ILE A 518 -4.99 30.99 -12.64
C ILE A 518 -4.95 29.49 -12.32
N LEU A 519 -5.91 29.01 -11.53
CA LEU A 519 -5.96 27.60 -11.12
C LEU A 519 -6.24 26.67 -12.31
N ALA A 520 -7.15 27.03 -13.22
CA ALA A 520 -7.47 26.23 -14.40
C ALA A 520 -6.28 26.06 -15.36
N CYS A 521 -5.37 27.03 -15.40
CA CYS A 521 -4.12 26.94 -16.16
C CYS A 521 -2.98 26.23 -15.41
N HIS A 522 -3.16 25.80 -14.16
CA HIS A 522 -2.12 25.13 -13.38
C HIS A 522 -2.24 23.59 -13.47
N PRO A 523 -1.12 22.82 -13.55
CA PRO A 523 -1.17 21.35 -13.57
C PRO A 523 -1.97 20.75 -12.41
N ASN A 524 -1.74 21.22 -11.18
CA ASN A 524 -2.47 20.73 -10.01
C ASN A 524 -3.79 21.48 -9.78
N GLY A 525 -3.83 22.79 -10.06
CA GLY A 525 -4.99 23.63 -9.79
C GLY A 525 -6.18 23.30 -10.68
N SER A 526 -5.92 22.82 -11.90
CA SER A 526 -6.97 22.41 -12.84
C SER A 526 -7.81 21.26 -12.27
N HIS A 527 -7.18 20.30 -11.57
CA HIS A 527 -7.89 19.23 -10.88
C HIS A 527 -8.76 19.75 -9.72
N VAL A 528 -8.29 20.75 -8.98
CA VAL A 528 -9.10 21.40 -7.91
C VAL A 528 -10.33 22.10 -8.50
N VAL A 529 -10.17 22.82 -9.62
CA VAL A 529 -11.29 23.46 -10.34
C VAL A 529 -12.28 22.40 -10.86
N GLU A 530 -11.79 21.29 -11.40
CA GLU A 530 -12.63 20.17 -11.82
C GLU A 530 -13.39 19.52 -10.65
N ALA A 531 -12.73 19.36 -9.49
CA ALA A 531 -13.35 18.84 -8.28
C ALA A 531 -14.46 19.79 -7.79
N LEU A 532 -14.21 21.10 -7.76
CA LEU A 532 -15.23 22.10 -7.40
C LEU A 532 -16.43 22.02 -8.34
N TRP A 533 -16.18 21.97 -9.65
CA TRP A 533 -17.22 21.82 -10.67
C TRP A 533 -18.05 20.56 -10.43
N THR A 534 -17.39 19.44 -10.13
CA THR A 534 -18.07 18.16 -9.84
C THR A 534 -18.91 18.24 -8.56
N ALA A 535 -18.38 18.87 -7.51
CA ALA A 535 -19.07 19.04 -6.24
C ALA A 535 -20.32 19.92 -6.35
N THR A 536 -20.39 20.87 -7.30
CA THR A 536 -21.60 21.69 -7.52
C THR A 536 -22.86 20.86 -7.74
N ASN A 537 -22.74 19.65 -8.32
CA ASN A 537 -23.88 18.75 -8.55
C ASN A 537 -24.56 18.32 -7.25
N THR A 538 -23.83 18.32 -6.14
CA THR A 538 -24.31 17.92 -4.80
C THR A 538 -24.86 19.09 -3.97
N LEU A 539 -24.72 20.33 -4.44
CA LEU A 539 -25.12 21.52 -3.68
C LEU A 539 -26.63 21.82 -3.82
N PRO A 540 -27.25 22.57 -2.89
CA PRO A 540 -28.68 22.91 -2.93
C PRO A 540 -29.11 23.72 -4.17
N GLN A 541 -28.17 24.40 -4.84
CA GLN A 541 -28.40 25.17 -6.08
C GLN A 541 -27.29 24.96 -7.11
N PRO A 542 -27.23 23.78 -7.78
CA PRO A 542 -26.09 23.42 -8.63
C PRO A 542 -25.83 24.41 -9.76
N ILE A 543 -26.90 24.87 -10.43
CA ILE A 543 -26.78 25.78 -11.58
C ILE A 543 -26.20 27.12 -11.19
N MET A 544 -26.62 27.70 -10.06
CA MET A 544 -26.11 28.98 -9.59
C MET A 544 -24.58 28.95 -9.43
N TYR A 545 -24.04 27.91 -8.79
CA TYR A 545 -22.60 27.78 -8.60
C TYR A 545 -21.86 27.43 -9.90
N LYS A 546 -22.46 26.62 -10.77
CA LYS A 546 -21.90 26.33 -12.10
C LYS A 546 -21.81 27.60 -12.95
N GLU A 547 -22.86 28.42 -12.97
CA GLU A 547 -22.87 29.68 -13.72
C GLU A 547 -21.80 30.64 -13.20
N LEU A 548 -21.65 30.76 -11.87
CA LEU A 548 -20.60 31.57 -11.26
C LEU A 548 -19.20 31.14 -11.73
N MET A 549 -18.91 29.84 -11.71
CA MET A 549 -17.62 29.32 -12.18
C MET A 549 -17.43 29.57 -13.69
N ALA A 550 -18.47 29.32 -14.49
CA ALA A 550 -18.41 29.49 -15.94
C ALA A 550 -18.23 30.97 -16.33
N GLU A 551 -18.93 31.89 -15.67
CA GLU A 551 -18.83 33.33 -15.90
C GLU A 551 -17.42 33.85 -15.65
N GLN A 552 -16.81 33.46 -14.52
CA GLN A 552 -15.43 33.85 -14.20
C GLN A 552 -14.43 33.31 -15.23
N LEU A 553 -14.56 32.04 -15.63
CA LEU A 553 -13.64 31.43 -16.59
C LEU A 553 -13.89 31.89 -18.04
N ASN A 554 -15.10 32.37 -18.36
CA ASN A 554 -15.43 32.86 -19.69
C ASN A 554 -14.62 34.13 -20.05
N SER A 555 -14.25 34.95 -19.07
CA SER A 555 -13.39 36.13 -19.26
C SER A 555 -12.03 35.78 -19.89
N VAL A 556 -11.54 34.56 -19.69
CA VAL A 556 -10.26 34.05 -20.19
C VAL A 556 -10.42 32.82 -21.12
N ALA A 557 -11.61 32.63 -21.69
CA ALA A 557 -11.98 31.42 -22.45
C ALA A 557 -11.00 31.08 -23.60
N ASN A 558 -10.57 32.10 -24.37
CA ASN A 558 -9.66 31.91 -25.49
C ASN A 558 -8.28 31.40 -25.01
N HIS A 559 -7.76 31.97 -23.92
CA HIS A 559 -6.51 31.54 -23.32
C HIS A 559 -6.62 30.09 -22.82
N LEU A 560 -7.70 29.76 -22.10
CA LEU A 560 -7.96 28.39 -21.63
C LEU A 560 -7.99 27.38 -22.78
N HIS A 561 -8.66 27.69 -23.89
CA HIS A 561 -8.75 26.79 -25.05
C HIS A 561 -7.38 26.41 -25.63
N SER A 562 -6.45 27.37 -25.70
CA SER A 562 -5.09 27.13 -26.17
C SER A 562 -4.13 26.55 -25.11
N HIS A 563 -4.48 26.63 -23.82
CA HIS A 563 -3.59 26.26 -22.73
C HIS A 563 -3.54 24.75 -22.50
N LYS A 564 -2.32 24.21 -22.24
CA LYS A 564 -2.07 22.77 -22.04
C LYS A 564 -3.00 22.11 -21.01
N TYR A 565 -3.25 22.79 -19.89
CA TYR A 565 -4.15 22.31 -18.82
C TYR A 565 -5.56 22.93 -18.92
N GLY A 566 -5.65 24.20 -19.34
CA GLY A 566 -6.89 24.95 -19.38
C GLY A 566 -7.89 24.38 -20.39
N HIS A 567 -7.42 23.75 -21.47
CA HIS A 567 -8.29 23.19 -22.51
C HIS A 567 -9.20 22.08 -21.99
N PHE A 568 -8.72 21.30 -21.01
CA PHE A 568 -9.54 20.28 -20.36
C PHE A 568 -10.69 20.91 -19.58
N ILE A 569 -10.43 22.00 -18.84
CA ILE A 569 -11.45 22.76 -18.11
C ILE A 569 -12.43 23.45 -19.08
N TYR A 570 -11.92 24.07 -20.15
CA TYR A 570 -12.72 24.69 -21.21
C TYR A 570 -13.75 23.70 -21.79
N LYS A 571 -13.29 22.48 -22.12
CA LYS A 571 -14.15 21.40 -22.61
C LYS A 571 -15.12 20.89 -21.55
N LYS A 572 -14.62 20.62 -20.33
CA LYS A 572 -15.42 20.05 -19.23
C LYS A 572 -16.60 20.93 -18.85
N LEU A 573 -16.37 22.23 -18.74
CA LEU A 573 -17.40 23.22 -18.44
C LEU A 573 -18.22 23.61 -19.67
N SER A 574 -17.85 23.13 -20.87
CA SER A 574 -18.50 23.49 -22.14
C SER A 574 -18.60 25.00 -22.30
N LEU A 575 -17.50 25.73 -22.08
CA LEU A 575 -17.48 27.19 -22.09
C LEU A 575 -17.85 27.78 -23.46
N GLU A 576 -17.57 27.05 -24.54
CA GLU A 576 -18.03 27.40 -25.90
C GLU A 576 -19.55 27.51 -25.97
N LEU A 577 -20.25 26.49 -25.43
CA LEU A 577 -21.70 26.48 -25.38
C LEU A 577 -22.23 27.55 -24.42
N TYR A 578 -21.54 27.81 -23.31
CA TYR A 578 -21.90 28.89 -22.38
C TYR A 578 -21.86 30.27 -23.07
N LYS A 579 -20.82 30.52 -23.87
CA LYS A 579 -20.63 31.77 -24.62
C LYS A 579 -21.65 31.94 -25.75
N ASN A 580 -21.90 30.87 -26.51
CA ASN A 580 -22.73 30.94 -27.73
C ASN A 580 -24.23 30.76 -27.44
N ASN A 581 -24.59 29.94 -26.45
CA ASN A 581 -25.98 29.65 -26.10
C ASN A 581 -26.13 29.27 -24.61
N LYS A 582 -26.19 30.30 -23.76
CA LYS A 582 -26.32 30.14 -22.31
C LYS A 582 -27.58 29.35 -21.91
N SER A 583 -28.71 29.52 -22.60
CA SER A 583 -29.96 28.81 -22.25
C SER A 583 -29.84 27.30 -22.48
N LEU A 584 -29.26 26.86 -23.60
CA LEU A 584 -28.96 25.45 -23.85
C LEU A 584 -27.93 24.90 -22.86
N TRP A 585 -26.91 25.69 -22.51
CA TRP A 585 -25.92 25.30 -21.51
C TRP A 585 -26.54 25.04 -20.14
N ILE A 586 -27.45 25.91 -19.69
CA ILE A 586 -28.19 25.75 -18.43
C ILE A 586 -29.01 24.47 -18.48
N THR A 587 -29.77 24.24 -19.55
CA THR A 587 -30.59 23.04 -19.73
C THR A 587 -29.75 21.76 -19.65
N ARG A 588 -28.60 21.72 -20.34
CA ARG A 588 -27.69 20.56 -20.32
C ARG A 588 -27.13 20.28 -18.92
N ASN A 589 -26.80 21.33 -18.17
CA ASN A 589 -26.25 21.20 -16.82
C ASN A 589 -27.30 20.97 -15.73
N LYS A 590 -28.59 21.22 -16.01
CA LYS A 590 -29.72 20.84 -15.13
C LYS A 590 -29.98 19.34 -15.17
N SER A 591 -29.83 18.73 -16.35
CA SER A 591 -30.13 17.30 -16.58
C SER A 591 -29.08 16.32 -16.06
N THR A 592 -27.88 16.78 -15.72
CA THR A 592 -26.77 15.94 -15.19
C THR A 592 -26.98 15.33 -13.78
N ARG A 593 -28.22 15.29 -13.27
CA ARG A 593 -28.56 14.61 -11.99
C ARG A 593 -28.57 13.08 -12.08
N THR A 594 -28.45 12.48 -13.26
CA THR A 594 -28.38 11.02 -13.43
C THR A 594 -26.95 10.57 -13.72
N PHE A 595 -26.37 9.82 -12.78
CA PHE A 595 -25.10 9.12 -12.96
C PHE A 595 -25.15 8.27 -14.24
N SER A 596 -24.23 8.53 -15.17
CA SER A 596 -23.97 7.65 -16.31
C SER A 596 -23.33 6.34 -15.83
N LYS A 597 -24.14 5.32 -15.55
CA LYS A 597 -23.71 3.94 -15.77
C LYS A 597 -23.67 3.73 -17.29
N ARG A 598 -22.54 3.25 -17.81
CA ARG A 598 -22.45 2.79 -19.20
C ARG A 598 -23.55 1.75 -19.44
N PRO A 599 -24.28 1.78 -20.57
CA PRO A 599 -25.14 0.67 -20.93
C PRO A 599 -24.27 -0.52 -21.30
N THR A 600 -24.38 -1.60 -20.53
CA THR A 600 -23.95 -2.94 -20.93
C THR A 600 -24.76 -3.37 -22.14
N LEU A 601 -24.07 -3.85 -23.18
CA LEU A 601 -24.67 -4.50 -24.34
C LEU A 601 -25.54 -5.68 -23.89
N GLU A 602 -26.85 -5.56 -24.06
CA GLU A 602 -27.77 -6.69 -23.95
C GLU A 602 -27.52 -7.64 -25.13
N LYS A 603 -27.14 -8.88 -24.80
CA LYS A 603 -27.13 -9.99 -25.74
C LYS A 603 -28.58 -10.36 -26.06
N SER A 604 -28.91 -10.31 -27.34
CA SER A 604 -30.09 -10.93 -27.94
C SER A 604 -30.17 -12.42 -27.57
N GLN A 605 -31.21 -12.80 -26.84
CA GLN A 605 -31.63 -14.20 -26.71
C GLN A 605 -32.83 -14.45 -27.62
N GLU A 606 -32.55 -15.08 -28.75
CA GLU A 606 -33.51 -15.93 -29.44
C GLU A 606 -33.88 -17.10 -28.51
N LYS A 607 -35.18 -17.44 -28.43
CA LYS A 607 -35.61 -18.85 -28.43
C LYS A 607 -37.11 -19.03 -28.69
N CYS A 608 -37.33 -19.62 -29.87
CA CYS A 608 -38.36 -20.55 -30.32
C CYS A 608 -39.64 -20.77 -29.49
N ASP A 609 -40.74 -20.55 -30.18
CA ASP A 609 -42.03 -21.21 -30.05
C ASP A 609 -41.92 -22.74 -29.93
N LEU A 610 -42.63 -23.32 -28.96
CA LEU A 610 -43.29 -24.62 -29.10
C LEU A 610 -44.61 -24.63 -28.32
N LYS A 611 -45.67 -25.01 -29.04
CA LYS A 611 -47.08 -25.03 -28.63
C LYS A 611 -47.46 -26.29 -27.82
N HIS A 612 -48.31 -26.06 -26.80
CA HIS A 612 -49.45 -26.87 -26.31
C HIS A 612 -49.21 -28.20 -25.55
N PRO A 613 -50.21 -28.73 -24.78
CA PRO A 613 -51.58 -28.25 -24.51
C PRO A 613 -52.04 -28.23 -23.02
N ARG A 614 -53.23 -27.64 -22.82
CA ARG A 614 -54.08 -27.65 -21.62
C ARG A 614 -54.32 -29.04 -21.02
N LYS A 615 -54.37 -29.12 -19.68
CA LYS A 615 -55.35 -29.93 -18.93
C LYS A 615 -55.79 -29.22 -17.64
N SER A 616 -57.10 -29.27 -17.43
CA SER A 616 -57.92 -28.77 -16.35
C SER A 616 -57.66 -29.45 -15.01
N LEU A 617 -57.84 -28.71 -13.92
CA LEU A 617 -58.26 -29.26 -12.63
C LEU A 617 -59.73 -28.87 -12.47
N THR A 618 -60.61 -29.88 -12.39
CA THR A 618 -62.05 -29.84 -12.05
C THR A 618 -62.94 -28.88 -12.83
#